data_AF-G8S040-F1
#
_entry.id   AF-G8S040-F1
#
_cell.length_a   1.000
_cell.length_b   1.000
_cell.length_c   1.000
_cell.angle_alpha   90.00
_cell.angle_beta   90.00
_cell.angle_gamma   90.00
#
_symmetry.space_group_name_H-M   'P 1'
#
loop_
_entity.id
_entity.type
_entity.pdbx_description
1 polymer ?
#
loop_
_entity_poly.entity_id
_entity_poly.type
_entity_poly.pdbx_seq_one_letter_code
_entity_poly.pdbx_strand_id
1 'polypeptide(L)'
;MRLLAEARWRHPSNTCRFEAEYLSITEDPADNNPERYFVELSAPHPDKSHSSLWTLELQQWIPDYDDSEDDGSATSENILDCHLDTPPAVDQIVALLNLCTDHPSLLTTWAKTPIGNSLAGTPYVVDERHDD
;
A
#
# COMPACT_ATOMS: atom_id res chain seq x y z
N MET A 1 -7.40 11.36 8.77
CA MET A 1 -7.70 10.84 10.13
C MET A 1 -8.98 10.00 10.16
N ARG A 2 -10.19 10.58 10.24
CA ARG A 2 -11.44 9.80 10.42
C ARG A 2 -11.70 8.75 9.33
N LEU A 3 -11.34 9.06 8.09
CA LEU A 3 -11.61 8.24 6.92
C LEU A 3 -10.86 6.88 6.96
N LEU A 4 -9.54 6.91 7.18
CA LEU A 4 -8.70 5.70 7.27
C LEU A 4 -9.04 4.84 8.49
N ALA A 5 -9.27 5.47 9.64
CA ALA A 5 -9.71 4.76 10.85
C ALA A 5 -11.06 4.06 10.65
N GLU A 6 -11.99 4.69 9.94
CA GLU A 6 -13.28 4.10 9.60
C GLU A 6 -13.15 2.94 8.60
N ALA A 7 -12.30 3.07 7.58
CA ALA A 7 -12.01 1.98 6.65
C ALA A 7 -11.39 0.78 7.38
N ARG A 8 -10.41 1.02 8.27
CA ARG A 8 -9.80 -0.03 9.11
C ARG A 8 -10.82 -0.74 10.00
N TRP A 9 -11.78 -0.02 10.55
CA TRP A 9 -12.86 -0.59 11.37
C TRP A 9 -13.80 -1.47 10.53
N ARG A 10 -14.09 -1.07 9.29
CA ARG A 10 -14.95 -1.81 8.35
C ARG A 10 -14.25 -3.00 7.69
N HIS A 11 -12.92 -3.06 7.73
CA HIS A 11 -12.10 -4.15 7.22
C HIS A 11 -11.33 -4.82 8.38
N PRO A 12 -11.95 -5.76 9.11
CA PRO A 12 -11.35 -6.41 10.27
C PRO A 12 -10.41 -7.55 9.84
N SER A 13 -9.44 -7.26 8.99
CA SER A 13 -8.35 -8.20 8.69
C SER A 13 -7.21 -8.04 9.68
N ASN A 14 -6.47 -9.14 9.91
CA ASN A 14 -5.24 -9.16 10.69
C ASN A 14 -4.02 -8.69 9.87
N THR A 15 -4.15 -8.65 8.55
CA THR A 15 -3.15 -8.17 7.58
C THR A 15 -3.21 -6.65 7.40
N CYS A 16 -4.24 -6.00 7.94
CA CYS A 16 -4.47 -4.57 7.82
C CYS A 16 -3.97 -3.80 9.06
N ARG A 17 -3.12 -2.80 8.87
CA ARG A 17 -2.60 -1.92 9.92
C ARG A 17 -2.93 -0.46 9.62
N PHE A 18 -3.37 0.29 10.62
CA PHE A 18 -3.58 1.73 10.52
C PHE A 18 -2.56 2.46 11.41
N GLU A 19 -1.86 3.44 10.83
CA GLU A 19 -0.82 4.20 11.51
C GLU A 19 -1.21 5.67 11.56
N ALA A 20 -1.69 6.11 12.73
CA ALA A 20 -2.22 7.46 12.91
C ALA A 20 -1.13 8.55 12.79
N GLU A 21 0.12 8.23 13.12
CA GLU A 21 1.26 9.15 13.01
C GLU A 21 1.55 9.48 11.54
N TYR A 22 1.50 8.48 10.67
CA TYR A 22 1.78 8.65 9.24
C TYR A 22 0.54 8.95 8.40
N LEU A 23 -0.64 8.90 9.01
CA LEU A 23 -1.92 8.98 8.31
C LEU A 23 -2.02 7.96 7.18
N SER A 24 -1.57 6.74 7.44
CA SER A 24 -1.51 5.66 6.47
C SER A 24 -2.28 4.41 6.92
N ILE A 25 -2.72 3.61 5.95
CA ILE A 25 -3.25 2.28 6.16
C ILE A 25 -2.51 1.31 5.24
N THR A 26 -2.02 0.21 5.82
CA THR A 26 -1.23 -0.80 5.14
C THR A 26 -2.04 -2.08 5.06
N GLU A 27 -1.97 -2.77 3.93
CA GLU A 27 -2.49 -4.12 3.75
C GLU A 27 -1.36 -5.02 3.27
N ASP A 28 -0.95 -5.92 4.16
CA ASP A 28 0.15 -6.86 3.93
C ASP A 28 -0.36 -8.30 3.98
N PRO A 29 -0.65 -8.91 2.83
CA PRO A 29 -1.11 -10.29 2.77
C PRO A 29 -0.01 -11.33 3.04
N ALA A 30 1.22 -10.91 3.42
CA ALA A 30 2.42 -11.63 3.86
C ALA A 30 2.50 -13.15 3.58
N ASP A 31 1.61 -13.96 4.16
CA ASP A 31 1.60 -15.43 4.02
C ASP A 31 1.10 -15.93 2.65
N ASN A 32 0.35 -15.11 1.90
CA ASN A 32 -0.28 -15.50 0.64
C ASN A 32 0.37 -14.87 -0.61
N ASN A 33 1.49 -14.17 -0.44
CA ASN A 33 2.22 -13.52 -1.53
C ASN A 33 3.72 -13.88 -1.49
N PRO A 34 4.21 -14.78 -2.37
CA PRO A 34 5.62 -15.21 -2.35
C PRO A 34 6.60 -14.08 -2.69
N GLU A 35 6.15 -13.05 -3.41
CA GLU A 35 6.95 -11.87 -3.72
C GLU A 35 6.95 -10.83 -2.60
N ARG A 36 6.15 -11.05 -1.53
CA ARG A 36 6.07 -10.21 -0.33
C ARG A 36 5.73 -8.75 -0.62
N TYR A 37 4.90 -8.52 -1.64
CA TYR A 37 4.33 -7.21 -1.87
C TYR A 37 3.22 -6.91 -0.88
N PHE A 38 3.16 -5.64 -0.47
CA PHE A 38 2.11 -5.05 0.34
C PHE A 38 1.76 -3.67 -0.22
N VAL A 39 0.62 -3.12 0.20
CA VAL A 39 0.22 -1.78 -0.22
C VAL A 39 0.11 -0.85 0.98
N GLU A 40 0.48 0.40 0.78
CA GLU A 40 0.23 1.49 1.72
C GLU A 40 -0.60 2.57 1.05
N LEU A 41 -1.74 2.92 1.66
CA LEU A 41 -2.52 4.09 1.27
C LEU A 41 -2.36 5.19 2.32
N SER A 42 -1.79 6.31 1.89
CA SER A 42 -1.43 7.45 2.71
C SER A 42 -2.28 8.67 2.35
N ALA A 43 -2.83 9.32 3.38
CA ALA A 43 -3.54 10.58 3.23
C ALA A 43 -2.55 11.76 3.17
N PRO A 44 -2.93 12.91 2.58
CA PRO A 44 -2.11 14.11 2.59
C PRO A 44 -1.69 14.48 4.01
N HIS A 45 -0.39 14.59 4.24
CA HIS A 45 0.15 14.91 5.56
C HIS A 45 0.41 16.41 5.68
N PRO A 46 -0.18 17.11 6.67
CA PRO A 46 -0.08 18.57 6.77
C PRO A 46 1.36 19.07 7.00
N ASP A 47 2.19 18.28 7.69
CA ASP A 47 3.56 18.66 8.05
C ASP A 47 4.65 18.09 7.13
N LYS A 48 4.32 17.24 6.14
CA LYS A 48 5.31 16.76 5.17
C LYS A 48 5.17 17.58 3.89
N SER A 49 6.28 18.17 3.45
CA SER A 49 6.33 19.12 2.33
C SER A 49 5.99 18.54 0.95
N HIS A 50 5.75 17.23 0.83
CA HIS A 50 5.79 16.54 -0.47
C HIS A 50 4.49 15.93 -0.98
N SER A 51 3.35 15.95 -0.26
CA SER A 51 2.10 15.56 -0.92
C SER A 51 0.86 16.17 -0.31
N SER A 52 0.24 17.10 -1.05
CA SER A 52 -1.15 17.49 -0.86
C SER A 52 -2.13 16.44 -1.40
N LEU A 53 -1.62 15.34 -1.95
CA LEU A 53 -2.37 14.28 -2.63
C LEU A 53 -2.43 13.02 -1.77
N TRP A 54 -3.42 12.20 -2.06
CA TRP A 54 -3.44 10.83 -1.53
C TRP A 54 -2.48 9.98 -2.36
N THR A 55 -1.73 9.11 -1.70
CA THR A 55 -0.77 8.24 -2.36
C THR A 55 -1.10 6.79 -2.03
N LEU A 56 -1.14 5.95 -3.06
CA LEU A 56 -1.11 4.49 -2.92
C LEU A 56 0.24 4.01 -3.41
N GLU A 57 0.99 3.39 -2.52
CA GLU A 57 2.29 2.81 -2.80
C GLU A 57 2.15 1.29 -2.82
N LEU A 58 2.82 0.65 -3.78
CA LEU A 58 3.06 -0.78 -3.75
C LEU A 58 4.51 -0.98 -3.36
N GLN A 59 4.74 -1.70 -2.27
CA GLN A 59 6.07 -1.92 -1.72
C GLN A 59 6.37 -3.41 -1.63
N GLN A 60 7.66 -3.75 -1.60
CA GLN A 60 8.15 -5.11 -1.45
C GLN A 60 8.98 -5.24 -0.18
N TRP A 61 8.69 -6.23 0.66
CA TRP A 61 9.58 -6.57 1.77
C TRP A 61 10.86 -7.23 1.27
N ILE A 62 12.01 -6.69 1.67
CA ILE A 62 13.31 -7.26 1.39
C ILE A 62 13.73 -8.13 2.58
N PRO A 63 13.93 -9.45 2.38
CA PRO A 63 14.50 -10.29 3.42
C PRO A 63 15.91 -9.83 3.77
N ASP A 64 16.16 -9.59 5.05
CA ASP A 64 17.52 -9.53 5.57
C ASP A 64 18.12 -10.93 5.42
N TYR A 65 19.11 -11.08 4.53
CA TYR A 65 19.85 -12.33 4.36
C TYR A 65 20.99 -12.49 5.37
N ASP A 66 21.09 -11.62 6.37
CA ASP A 66 22.14 -11.72 7.38
C ASP A 66 21.70 -12.64 8.52
N ASP A 67 22.43 -13.75 8.68
CA ASP A 67 22.28 -14.77 9.73
C ASP A 67 22.90 -14.30 11.07
N SER A 68 23.04 -12.98 11.25
CA SER A 68 23.52 -12.40 12.50
C SER A 68 22.35 -12.22 13.47
N GLU A 69 22.53 -12.63 14.73
CA GLU A 69 21.53 -12.55 15.82
C GLU A 69 21.24 -11.10 16.26
N ASP A 70 21.30 -10.14 15.35
CA ASP A 70 20.91 -8.76 15.57
C ASP A 70 19.54 -8.58 14.92
N ASP A 71 18.55 -8.13 15.70
CA ASP A 71 17.15 -7.94 15.28
C ASP A 71 17.05 -7.35 13.86
N GLY A 72 16.76 -8.20 12.87
CA GLY A 72 16.68 -7.82 11.46
C GLY A 72 15.71 -6.66 11.26
N SER A 73 16.24 -5.51 10.85
CA SER A 73 15.46 -4.33 10.52
C SER A 73 14.80 -4.55 9.17
N ALA A 74 13.63 -5.20 9.15
CA ALA A 74 12.85 -5.41 7.94
C ALA A 74 12.81 -4.14 7.09
N THR A 75 13.45 -4.20 5.92
CA THR A 75 13.48 -3.10 4.96
C THR A 75 12.43 -3.34 3.87
N SER A 76 11.84 -2.27 3.36
CA SER A 76 10.97 -2.32 2.19
C SER A 76 11.53 -1.45 1.07
N GLU A 77 11.27 -1.88 -0.17
CA GLU A 77 11.52 -1.09 -1.36
C GLU A 77 10.19 -0.67 -1.99
N ASN A 78 10.08 0.59 -2.39
CA ASN A 78 8.94 1.05 -3.17
C ASN A 78 9.06 0.53 -4.60
N ILE A 79 7.97 0.04 -5.17
CA ILE A 79 7.91 -0.52 -6.53
C ILE A 79 7.17 0.43 -7.47
N LEU A 80 6.06 1.02 -7.01
CA LEU A 80 5.33 2.03 -7.76
C LEU A 80 4.53 2.95 -6.85
N ASP A 81 4.26 4.14 -7.38
CA ASP A 81 3.41 5.14 -6.75
C ASP A 81 2.21 5.46 -7.64
N CYS A 82 1.06 5.60 -7.00
CA CYS A 82 -0.16 6.13 -7.60
C CYS A 82 -0.67 7.32 -6.77
N HIS A 83 -1.01 8.44 -7.39
CA HIS A 83 -1.62 9.58 -6.72
C HIS A 83 -3.11 9.73 -7.04
N LEU A 84 -3.85 10.24 -6.06
CA LEU A 84 -5.23 10.68 -6.22
C LEU A 84 -5.36 12.14 -5.85
N ASP A 85 -5.82 12.92 -6.82
CA ASP A 85 -6.17 14.33 -6.64
C ASP A 85 -7.37 14.55 -5.72
N THR A 86 -8.24 13.53 -5.63
CA THR A 86 -9.47 13.60 -4.83
C THR A 86 -9.44 12.58 -3.70
N PRO A 87 -9.87 12.94 -2.48
CA PRO A 87 -9.97 11.99 -1.39
C PRO A 87 -10.85 10.79 -1.75
N PRO A 88 -10.36 9.55 -1.62
CA PRO A 88 -11.18 8.36 -1.84
C PRO A 88 -12.27 8.26 -0.77
N ALA A 89 -13.44 7.75 -1.15
CA ALA A 89 -14.49 7.43 -0.19
C ALA A 89 -14.09 6.22 0.68
N VAL A 90 -14.66 6.12 1.89
CA VAL A 90 -14.41 4.98 2.80
C VAL A 90 -14.67 3.64 2.09
N ASP A 91 -15.75 3.53 1.33
CA ASP A 91 -16.10 2.29 0.63
C ASP A 91 -15.10 1.93 -0.49
N GLN A 92 -14.43 2.92 -1.10
CA GLN A 92 -13.37 2.67 -2.07
C GLN A 92 -12.11 2.12 -1.40
N ILE A 93 -11.77 2.64 -0.21
CA ILE A 93 -10.65 2.11 0.57
C ILE A 93 -10.95 0.70 1.04
N VAL A 94 -12.14 0.44 1.58
CA VAL A 94 -12.53 -0.92 2.00
C VAL A 94 -12.51 -1.89 0.80
N ALA A 95 -12.97 -1.46 -0.37
CA ALA A 95 -12.90 -2.26 -1.58
C ALA A 95 -11.45 -2.56 -2.01
N LEU A 96 -10.55 -1.59 -1.92
CA LEU A 96 -9.12 -1.77 -2.17
C LEU A 96 -8.52 -2.81 -1.19
N LEU A 97 -8.77 -2.66 0.11
CA LEU A 97 -8.24 -3.57 1.13
C LEU A 97 -8.75 -5.00 0.89
N ASN A 98 -10.06 -5.17 0.68
CA ASN A 98 -10.64 -6.48 0.36
C ASN A 98 -10.04 -7.08 -0.92
N LEU A 99 -9.78 -6.26 -1.95
CA LEU A 99 -9.18 -6.73 -3.20
C LEU A 99 -7.78 -7.31 -2.96
N CYS A 100 -6.97 -6.65 -2.13
CA CYS A 100 -5.64 -7.12 -1.75
C CYS A 100 -5.71 -8.40 -0.88
N THR A 101 -6.65 -8.46 0.06
CA THR A 101 -6.83 -9.64 0.93
C THR A 101 -7.35 -10.86 0.16
N ASP A 102 -8.36 -10.68 -0.69
CA ASP A 102 -9.04 -11.76 -1.41
C ASP A 102 -8.20 -12.28 -2.59
N HIS A 103 -7.37 -11.41 -3.17
CA HIS A 103 -6.60 -11.71 -4.38
C HIS A 103 -5.15 -11.21 -4.27
N PRO A 104 -4.32 -11.78 -3.38
CA PRO A 104 -2.95 -11.32 -3.12
C PRO A 104 -2.04 -11.40 -4.37
N SER A 105 -2.32 -12.32 -5.29
CA SER A 105 -1.62 -12.40 -6.58
C SER A 105 -1.85 -11.19 -7.51
N LEU A 106 -2.85 -10.35 -7.22
CA LEU A 106 -3.02 -9.08 -7.94
C LEU A 106 -1.87 -8.11 -7.67
N LEU A 107 -1.24 -8.17 -6.50
CA LEU A 107 -0.11 -7.29 -6.18
C LEU A 107 1.07 -7.52 -7.13
N THR A 108 1.36 -8.77 -7.48
CA THR A 108 2.32 -9.13 -8.55
C THR A 108 1.93 -8.55 -9.92
N THR A 109 0.63 -8.50 -10.20
CA THR A 109 0.14 -7.92 -11.45
C THR A 109 0.31 -6.41 -11.43
N TRP A 110 0.01 -5.77 -10.30
CA TRP A 110 0.16 -4.35 -10.08
C TRP A 110 1.61 -3.90 -10.23
N ALA A 111 2.58 -4.64 -9.65
CA ALA A 111 4.01 -4.38 -9.81
C ALA A 111 4.47 -4.27 -11.27
N LYS A 112 3.76 -4.92 -12.21
CA LYS A 112 4.08 -4.90 -13.65
C LYS A 112 3.29 -3.83 -14.42
N THR A 113 2.43 -3.07 -13.78
CA THR A 113 1.56 -2.06 -14.41
C THR A 113 2.38 -0.89 -14.93
N PRO A 114 2.35 -0.55 -16.23
CA PRO A 114 3.12 0.58 -16.75
C PRO A 114 2.63 1.94 -16.25
N ILE A 115 3.51 2.93 -16.21
CA ILE A 115 3.16 4.33 -15.93
C ILE A 115 2.04 4.79 -16.88
N GLY A 116 1.07 5.52 -16.34
CA GLY A 116 -0.11 6.02 -17.03
C GLY A 116 -1.26 5.01 -17.14
N ASN A 117 -1.08 3.76 -16.69
CA ASN A 117 -2.16 2.77 -16.65
C ASN A 117 -2.72 2.61 -15.23
N SER A 118 -4.00 2.24 -15.16
CA SER A 118 -4.66 1.95 -13.88
C SER A 118 -4.31 0.57 -13.33
N LEU A 119 -4.12 0.46 -12.02
CA LEU A 119 -3.99 -0.81 -11.31
C LEU A 119 -5.29 -1.61 -11.47
N ALA A 120 -5.14 -2.87 -11.91
CA ALA A 120 -6.27 -3.74 -12.24
C ALA A 120 -7.27 -3.83 -11.07
N GLY A 121 -8.55 -3.57 -11.36
CA GLY A 121 -9.63 -3.60 -10.35
C GLY A 121 -9.79 -2.31 -9.55
N THR A 122 -9.05 -1.25 -9.88
CA THR A 122 -9.06 0.00 -9.12
C THR A 122 -8.97 1.23 -10.04
N PRO A 123 -9.33 2.43 -9.56
CA PRO A 123 -9.14 3.67 -10.32
C PRO A 123 -7.74 4.30 -10.18
N TYR A 124 -6.82 3.69 -9.42
CA TYR A 124 -5.50 4.24 -9.13
C TYR A 124 -4.62 4.12 -10.38
N VAL A 125 -4.06 5.23 -10.86
CA VAL A 125 -3.18 5.29 -12.03
C VAL A 125 -1.73 5.34 -11.55
N VAL A 126 -0.85 4.57 -12.20
CA VAL A 126 0.58 4.56 -11.89
C VAL A 126 1.23 5.83 -12.43
N ASP A 127 1.92 6.56 -11.57
CA ASP A 127 2.62 7.80 -11.93
C ASP A 127 4.12 7.62 -11.99
N GLU A 128 4.64 6.81 -11.06
CA GLU A 128 6.04 6.52 -10.94
C GLU A 128 6.25 5.03 -10.71
N ARG A 129 7.36 4.52 -11.23
CA ARG A 129 7.85 3.16 -11.02
C ARG A 129 9.30 3.24 -10.60
N HIS A 130 9.66 2.37 -9.68
CA HIS A 130 10.99 2.29 -9.08
C HIS A 130 11.71 0.99 -9.46
N ASP A 131 11.28 0.33 -10.55
CA ASP A 131 12.03 -0.77 -11.15
C ASP A 131 13.38 -0.23 -11.70
N ASP A 132 14.49 -0.71 -11.14
CA ASP A 132 15.87 -0.40 -11.60
C ASP A 132 16.11 -0.80 -13.08
#